data_AF-A0A9D5IIW5-F1
#
_entry.id   AF-A0A9D5IIW5-F1
#
_cell.length_a   1.000
_cell.length_b   1.000
_cell.length_c   1.000
_cell.angle_alpha   90.00
_cell.angle_beta   90.00
_cell.angle_gamma   90.00
#
_symmetry.space_group_name_H-M   'P 1'
#
loop_
_entity.id
_entity.type
_entity.pdbx_description
1 polymer ?
#
loop_
_entity_poly.entity_id
_entity_poly.type
_entity_poly.pdbx_seq_one_letter_code
_entity_poly.pdbx_strand_id
1 'polypeptide(L)'
;MTAFDTKLPVSLGFRTGNTSVHTSRTMMLEELSLLFGKVAQDATRAAYPAAITDDNVLGKPTRTTRLLTAKRLSELYTLDPSNTLFRLLRHFWSADRAARPVLAFLTAAARDPLLREATPFVQAIPQGEPVKPDQIARHLNEVYPSRFKASTALATAQRLASSWAQAGFLQGKIKKKRSRPTVTPVAAAFAVLLGYLCGLRGKRLLDSVWTRLLDRKPSEVTDLITEASRQGWLTQKAAGTVVEITFPGLLRPQEEKAAHEPD
;
A
#
# COMPACT_ATOMS: atom_id res chain seq x y z
N MET A 1 8.60 15.40 -14.33
CA MET A 1 8.95 14.02 -13.94
C MET A 1 8.26 13.71 -12.64
N THR A 2 7.29 12.80 -12.62
CA THR A 2 6.74 12.27 -11.36
C THR A 2 7.85 11.55 -10.60
N ALA A 3 7.89 11.65 -9.27
CA ALA A 3 8.94 11.11 -8.41
C ALA A 3 9.07 9.56 -8.40
N PHE A 4 8.37 8.87 -9.30
CA PHE A 4 8.25 7.43 -9.41
C PHE A 4 8.68 7.00 -10.82
N ASP A 5 9.98 6.99 -11.10
CA ASP A 5 10.56 6.49 -12.37
C ASP A 5 10.72 4.94 -12.38
N THR A 6 9.84 4.25 -11.65
CA THR A 6 9.88 2.80 -11.46
C THR A 6 8.81 2.17 -12.33
N LYS A 7 9.20 1.24 -13.21
CA LYS A 7 8.26 0.46 -14.02
C LYS A 7 7.36 -0.35 -13.08
N LEU A 8 6.04 -0.16 -13.17
CA LEU A 8 5.06 -0.81 -12.33
C LEU A 8 4.46 -2.02 -13.07
N PRO A 9 4.84 -3.26 -12.72
CA PRO A 9 4.45 -4.44 -13.48
C PRO A 9 2.97 -4.75 -13.29
N VAL A 10 2.16 -4.50 -14.32
CA VAL A 10 0.71 -4.72 -14.27
C VAL A 10 0.41 -6.21 -14.14
N SER A 11 1.21 -7.05 -14.79
CA SER A 11 1.19 -8.51 -14.67
C SER A 11 1.26 -9.02 -13.22
N LEU A 12 1.95 -8.31 -12.33
CA LEU A 12 2.11 -8.65 -10.91
C LEU A 12 1.07 -7.97 -9.99
N GLY A 13 0.11 -7.25 -10.58
CA GLY A 13 -1.01 -6.64 -9.86
C GLY A 13 -0.85 -5.18 -9.49
N PHE A 14 0.20 -4.50 -9.96
CA PHE A 14 0.30 -3.04 -9.83
C PHE A 14 -0.70 -2.35 -10.78
N ARG A 15 -1.01 -1.08 -10.51
CA ARG A 15 -1.79 -0.26 -11.45
C ARG A 15 -1.05 1.02 -11.81
N THR A 16 -1.08 1.30 -13.11
CA THR A 16 -0.61 2.52 -13.75
C THR A 16 -1.79 3.42 -14.15
N GLY A 17 -1.50 4.60 -14.68
CA GLY A 17 -2.50 5.55 -15.18
C GLY A 17 -3.07 6.46 -14.08
N ASN A 18 -4.21 7.09 -14.39
CA ASN A 18 -4.77 8.20 -13.59
C ASN A 18 -6.08 7.84 -12.87
N THR A 19 -6.45 6.57 -12.75
CA THR A 19 -7.66 6.18 -12.00
C THR A 19 -7.33 6.04 -10.52
N SER A 20 -8.17 6.60 -9.64
CA SER A 20 -7.95 6.51 -8.19
C SER A 20 -9.26 6.28 -7.44
N VAL A 21 -9.24 5.29 -6.54
CA VAL A 21 -10.34 5.00 -5.61
C VAL A 21 -10.48 6.13 -4.60
N HIS A 22 -9.38 6.84 -4.30
CA HIS A 22 -9.34 7.95 -3.34
C HIS A 22 -10.17 9.17 -3.76
N THR A 23 -10.63 9.22 -5.01
CA THR A 23 -11.66 10.17 -5.46
C THR A 23 -13.04 9.92 -4.82
N SER A 24 -13.29 8.71 -4.27
CA SER A 24 -14.60 8.31 -3.76
C SER A 24 -14.58 7.59 -2.40
N ARG A 25 -13.50 6.91 -2.03
CA ARG A 25 -13.33 6.16 -0.76
C ARG A 25 -11.95 6.37 -0.16
N THR A 26 -11.75 5.91 1.08
CA THR A 26 -10.43 5.82 1.71
C THR A 26 -9.76 4.50 1.30
N MET A 27 -8.66 4.12 1.95
CA MET A 27 -8.07 2.79 1.82
C MET A 27 -8.91 1.67 2.50
N MET A 28 -9.99 2.00 3.19
CA MET A 28 -10.96 1.02 3.71
C MET A 28 -10.33 -0.05 4.61
N LEU A 29 -9.40 0.35 5.50
CA LEU A 29 -8.64 -0.57 6.36
C LEU A 29 -9.53 -1.42 7.25
N GLU A 30 -10.58 -0.83 7.82
CA GLU A 30 -11.52 -1.54 8.70
C GLU A 30 -12.28 -2.62 7.92
N GLU A 31 -12.82 -2.27 6.74
CA GLU A 31 -13.49 -3.24 5.89
C GLU A 31 -12.56 -4.36 5.43
N LEU A 32 -11.33 -4.04 5.03
CA LEU A 32 -10.34 -5.04 4.65
C LEU A 32 -10.03 -5.98 5.82
N SER A 33 -9.87 -5.43 7.03
CA SER A 33 -9.58 -6.19 8.24
C SER A 33 -10.72 -7.14 8.61
N LEU A 34 -11.97 -6.68 8.55
CA LEU A 34 -13.15 -7.50 8.80
C LEU A 34 -13.26 -8.63 7.76
N LEU A 35 -13.07 -8.29 6.48
CA LEU A 35 -13.11 -9.27 5.39
C LEU A 35 -12.07 -10.38 5.59
N PHE A 36 -10.81 -10.02 5.86
CA PHE A 36 -9.74 -10.99 6.05
C PHE A 36 -9.84 -11.77 7.36
N GLY A 37 -10.62 -11.28 8.33
CA GLY A 37 -10.98 -12.01 9.54
C GLY A 37 -12.09 -13.03 9.34
N LYS A 38 -12.83 -12.97 8.22
CA LYS A 38 -13.95 -13.86 7.90
C LYS A 38 -13.65 -14.81 6.73
N VAL A 39 -12.87 -14.36 5.76
CA VAL A 39 -12.49 -15.14 4.59
C VAL A 39 -11.13 -15.80 4.84
N ALA A 40 -11.06 -17.13 4.66
CA ALA A 40 -9.83 -17.90 4.81
C ALA A 40 -8.72 -17.46 3.84
N GLN A 41 -7.47 -17.81 4.13
CA GLN A 41 -6.33 -17.38 3.30
C GLN A 41 -6.27 -18.09 1.94
N ASP A 42 -6.69 -19.35 1.91
CA ASP A 42 -6.79 -20.24 0.75
C ASP A 42 -8.14 -20.14 0.01
N ALA A 43 -9.02 -19.25 0.46
CA ALA A 43 -10.33 -19.05 -0.15
C ALA A 43 -10.23 -18.65 -1.63
N THR A 44 -11.19 -19.11 -2.43
CA THR A 44 -11.26 -18.78 -3.85
C THR A 44 -11.58 -17.30 -4.07
N ARG A 45 -11.31 -16.81 -5.30
CA ARG A 45 -11.69 -15.44 -5.70
C ARG A 45 -13.17 -15.13 -5.45
N ALA A 46 -14.07 -16.10 -5.69
CA ALA A 46 -15.51 -15.91 -5.55
C ALA A 46 -15.97 -15.73 -4.09
N ALA A 47 -15.21 -16.27 -3.13
CA ALA A 47 -15.55 -16.16 -1.71
C ALA A 47 -15.51 -14.71 -1.20
N TYR A 48 -14.61 -13.87 -1.73
CA TYR A 48 -14.47 -12.48 -1.29
C TYR A 48 -15.69 -11.60 -1.61
N PRO A 49 -16.18 -11.50 -2.86
CA PRO A 49 -17.39 -10.75 -3.14
C PRO A 49 -18.62 -11.36 -2.46
N ALA A 50 -18.76 -12.69 -2.42
CA ALA A 50 -19.88 -13.35 -1.75
C ALA A 50 -19.95 -12.99 -0.26
N ALA A 51 -18.82 -13.02 0.46
CA ALA A 51 -18.77 -12.59 1.86
C ALA A 51 -19.23 -11.14 2.06
N ILE A 52 -18.96 -10.26 1.09
CA ILE A 52 -19.34 -8.84 1.18
C ILE A 52 -20.82 -8.64 0.81
N THR A 53 -21.31 -9.28 -0.26
CA THR A 53 -22.63 -9.01 -0.82
C THR A 53 -23.73 -9.84 -0.19
N ASP A 54 -23.44 -11.11 0.04
CA ASP A 54 -24.42 -12.13 0.39
C ASP A 54 -24.42 -12.29 1.92
N ASP A 55 -23.25 -12.56 2.51
CA ASP A 55 -23.10 -12.72 3.97
C ASP A 55 -23.03 -11.38 4.72
N ASN A 56 -22.83 -10.28 3.99
CA ASN A 56 -22.75 -8.92 4.54
C ASN A 56 -21.77 -8.79 5.72
N VAL A 57 -20.59 -9.42 5.65
CA VAL A 57 -19.61 -9.41 6.75
C VAL A 57 -19.13 -8.00 7.14
N LEU A 58 -19.39 -7.00 6.30
CA LEU A 58 -19.04 -5.59 6.50
C LEU A 58 -20.20 -4.73 7.04
N GLY A 59 -21.35 -5.33 7.32
CA GLY A 59 -22.51 -4.65 7.91
C GLY A 59 -23.07 -3.50 7.07
N LYS A 60 -22.98 -3.56 5.73
CA LYS A 60 -23.46 -2.48 4.86
C LYS A 60 -24.99 -2.53 4.70
N PRO A 61 -25.67 -1.38 4.80
CA PRO A 61 -27.13 -1.33 4.98
C PRO A 61 -27.90 -1.78 3.73
N THR A 62 -27.40 -1.47 2.53
CA THR A 62 -28.11 -1.76 1.28
C THR A 62 -27.27 -2.63 0.35
N ARG A 63 -27.93 -3.43 -0.49
CA ARG A 63 -27.26 -4.24 -1.53
C ARG A 63 -26.37 -3.38 -2.43
N THR A 64 -26.81 -2.18 -2.80
CA THR A 64 -26.02 -1.21 -3.57
C THR A 64 -24.72 -0.82 -2.86
N THR A 65 -24.78 -0.54 -1.54
CA THR A 65 -23.57 -0.22 -0.77
C THR A 65 -22.63 -1.41 -0.63
N ARG A 66 -23.15 -2.64 -0.50
CA ARG A 66 -22.34 -3.87 -0.50
C ARG A 66 -21.60 -4.05 -1.82
N LEU A 67 -22.30 -3.96 -2.95
CA LEU A 67 -21.72 -4.08 -4.29
C LEU A 67 -20.65 -3.02 -4.55
N LEU A 68 -20.92 -1.77 -4.16
CA LEU A 68 -19.95 -0.69 -4.31
C LEU A 68 -18.72 -0.90 -3.43
N THR A 69 -18.90 -1.35 -2.18
CA THR A 69 -17.79 -1.68 -1.27
C THR A 69 -16.95 -2.83 -1.82
N ALA A 70 -17.58 -3.91 -2.31
CA ALA A 70 -16.88 -5.02 -2.95
C ALA A 70 -16.04 -4.54 -4.14
N LYS A 71 -16.62 -3.71 -5.01
CA LYS A 71 -15.90 -3.12 -6.15
C LYS A 71 -14.68 -2.32 -5.71
N ARG A 72 -14.81 -1.43 -4.71
CA ARG A 72 -13.69 -0.58 -4.27
C ARG A 72 -12.57 -1.37 -3.57
N LEU A 73 -12.93 -2.38 -2.78
CA LEU A 73 -11.93 -3.28 -2.19
C LEU A 73 -11.21 -4.11 -3.27
N SER A 74 -11.91 -4.63 -4.29
CA SER A 74 -11.26 -5.28 -5.43
C SER A 74 -10.38 -4.33 -6.25
N GLU A 75 -10.76 -3.07 -6.39
CA GLU A 75 -9.92 -2.08 -7.07
C GLU A 75 -8.61 -1.83 -6.30
N LEU A 76 -8.70 -1.62 -4.98
CA LEU A 76 -7.54 -1.35 -4.11
C LEU A 76 -6.66 -2.58 -3.83
N TYR A 77 -7.27 -3.75 -3.69
CA TYR A 77 -6.61 -4.96 -3.15
C TYR A 77 -6.71 -6.17 -4.06
N THR A 78 -7.32 -6.05 -5.24
CA THR A 78 -7.61 -7.15 -6.19
C THR A 78 -8.65 -8.15 -5.70
N LEU A 79 -8.51 -8.68 -4.48
CA LEU A 79 -9.34 -9.77 -3.92
C LEU A 79 -9.33 -11.03 -4.80
N ASP A 80 -8.17 -11.41 -5.32
CA ASP A 80 -7.98 -12.56 -6.20
C ASP A 80 -6.69 -13.32 -5.85
N PRO A 81 -6.74 -14.54 -5.31
CA PRO A 81 -5.56 -15.33 -4.94
C PRO A 81 -4.62 -15.68 -6.10
N SER A 82 -5.08 -15.56 -7.35
CA SER A 82 -4.21 -15.73 -8.53
C SER A 82 -3.29 -14.52 -8.75
N ASN A 83 -3.65 -13.35 -8.21
CA ASN A 83 -2.89 -12.12 -8.33
C ASN A 83 -1.75 -12.05 -7.31
N THR A 84 -0.52 -11.84 -7.80
CA THR A 84 0.70 -11.83 -6.98
C THR A 84 0.62 -10.86 -5.81
N LEU A 85 0.31 -9.58 -6.08
CA LEU A 85 0.24 -8.55 -5.04
C LEU A 85 -0.77 -8.89 -3.93
N PHE A 86 -1.95 -9.40 -4.30
CA PHE A 86 -2.95 -9.82 -3.31
C PHE A 86 -2.52 -11.05 -2.51
N ARG A 87 -1.98 -12.07 -3.19
CA ARG A 87 -1.47 -13.29 -2.55
C ARG A 87 -0.39 -12.95 -1.51
N LEU A 88 0.53 -12.06 -1.86
CA LEU A 88 1.58 -11.58 -0.97
C LEU A 88 0.99 -10.76 0.18
N LEU A 89 0.05 -9.82 -0.08
CA LEU A 89 -0.65 -9.13 1.00
C LEU A 89 -1.27 -10.12 2.00
N ARG A 90 -1.99 -11.15 1.52
CA ARG A 90 -2.59 -12.18 2.38
C ARG A 90 -1.55 -12.95 3.19
N HIS A 91 -0.39 -13.25 2.61
CA HIS A 91 0.72 -13.90 3.30
C HIS A 91 1.27 -13.04 4.46
N PHE A 92 1.57 -11.76 4.22
CA PHE A 92 2.10 -10.87 5.27
C PHE A 92 1.04 -10.45 6.29
N TRP A 93 -0.26 -10.48 5.94
CA TRP A 93 -1.34 -9.97 6.80
C TRP A 93 -1.54 -10.73 8.11
N SER A 94 -1.34 -12.05 8.07
CA SER A 94 -1.51 -12.94 9.23
C SER A 94 -0.33 -12.89 10.19
N ALA A 95 0.84 -12.47 9.71
CA ALA A 95 2.10 -12.45 10.44
C ALA A 95 2.10 -11.54 11.67
N ASP A 96 1.64 -10.30 11.49
CA ASP A 96 1.76 -9.26 12.51
C ASP A 96 0.59 -8.28 12.38
N ARG A 97 -0.21 -8.19 13.44
CA ARG A 97 -1.36 -7.27 13.49
C ARG A 97 -0.92 -5.80 13.42
N ALA A 98 0.24 -5.46 13.98
CA ALA A 98 0.78 -4.10 13.95
C ALA A 98 1.25 -3.69 12.54
N ALA A 99 1.61 -4.65 11.68
CA ALA A 99 1.98 -4.39 10.29
C ALA A 99 0.79 -4.03 9.38
N ARG A 100 -0.42 -4.51 9.71
CA ARG A 100 -1.61 -4.45 8.84
C ARG A 100 -1.92 -3.05 8.26
N PRO A 101 -1.86 -1.95 9.04
CA PRO A 101 -2.10 -0.62 8.48
C PRO A 101 -1.12 -0.26 7.37
N VAL A 102 0.17 -0.55 7.57
CA VAL A 102 1.21 -0.25 6.58
C VAL A 102 1.14 -1.20 5.39
N LEU A 103 0.84 -2.49 5.60
CA LEU A 103 0.61 -3.46 4.52
C LEU A 103 -0.56 -3.02 3.61
N ALA A 104 -1.70 -2.66 4.21
CA ALA A 104 -2.86 -2.15 3.47
C ALA A 104 -2.54 -0.87 2.71
N PHE A 105 -1.77 0.04 3.32
CA PHE A 105 -1.33 1.27 2.67
C PHE A 105 -0.41 1.00 1.48
N LEU A 106 0.61 0.15 1.64
CA LEU A 106 1.55 -0.19 0.57
C LEU A 106 0.85 -0.87 -0.61
N THR A 107 -0.07 -1.80 -0.36
CA THR A 107 -0.87 -2.42 -1.43
C THR A 107 -1.78 -1.41 -2.11
N ALA A 108 -2.44 -0.53 -1.35
CA ALA A 108 -3.26 0.53 -1.92
C ALA A 108 -2.41 1.50 -2.77
N ALA A 109 -1.22 1.89 -2.30
CA ALA A 109 -0.30 2.75 -3.05
C ALA A 109 0.24 2.06 -4.32
N ALA A 110 0.44 0.75 -4.30
CA ALA A 110 0.80 -0.01 -5.50
C ALA A 110 -0.28 0.05 -6.59
N ARG A 111 -1.53 0.34 -6.23
CA ARG A 111 -2.69 0.30 -7.13
C ARG A 111 -3.44 1.64 -7.27
N ASP A 112 -3.09 2.65 -6.49
CA ASP A 112 -3.72 3.97 -6.50
C ASP A 112 -2.65 5.08 -6.67
N PRO A 113 -2.56 5.71 -7.86
CA PRO A 113 -1.54 6.70 -8.19
C PRO A 113 -1.66 7.95 -7.32
N LEU A 114 -2.88 8.40 -6.95
CA LEU A 114 -3.03 9.59 -6.12
C LEU A 114 -2.48 9.35 -4.72
N LEU A 115 -2.78 8.20 -4.13
CA LEU A 115 -2.24 7.85 -2.81
C LEU A 115 -0.71 7.78 -2.86
N ARG A 116 -0.17 7.07 -3.86
CA ARG A 116 1.26 6.87 -4.02
C ARG A 116 2.02 8.18 -4.23
N GLU A 117 1.58 9.00 -5.18
CA GLU A 117 2.28 10.20 -5.61
C GLU A 117 2.12 11.39 -4.65
N ALA A 118 0.99 11.47 -3.93
CA ALA A 118 0.78 12.53 -2.94
C ALA A 118 1.38 12.20 -1.55
N THR A 119 1.79 10.95 -1.30
CA THR A 119 2.37 10.59 0.01
C THR A 119 3.68 11.35 0.34
N PRO A 120 4.64 11.53 -0.59
CA PRO A 120 5.82 12.34 -0.33
C PRO A 120 5.51 13.76 0.17
N PHE A 121 4.44 14.39 -0.33
CA PHE A 121 4.00 15.70 0.14
C PHE A 121 3.61 15.69 1.63
N VAL A 122 2.82 14.70 2.07
CA VAL A 122 2.46 14.61 3.50
C VAL A 122 3.66 14.23 4.35
N GLN A 123 4.58 13.41 3.83
CA GLN A 123 5.78 13.02 4.55
C GLN A 123 6.72 14.19 4.83
N ALA A 124 6.81 15.15 3.90
CA ALA A 124 7.64 16.35 4.01
C ALA A 124 7.15 17.37 5.05
N ILE A 125 5.89 17.27 5.49
CA ILE A 125 5.37 18.09 6.59
C ILE A 125 6.08 17.67 7.89
N PRO A 126 6.60 18.60 8.71
CA PRO A 126 7.26 18.26 9.97
C PRO A 126 6.34 17.52 10.94
N GLN A 127 6.91 16.62 11.76
CA GLN A 127 6.14 15.91 12.77
C GLN A 127 5.47 16.87 13.76
N GLY A 128 4.23 16.57 14.15
CA GLY A 128 3.43 17.39 15.06
C GLY A 128 2.69 18.56 14.38
N GLU A 129 3.08 18.96 13.17
CA GLU A 129 2.46 20.08 12.46
C GLU A 129 1.05 19.75 11.95
N PRO A 130 0.14 20.74 11.86
CA PRO A 130 -1.18 20.55 11.31
C PRO A 130 -1.15 20.16 9.83
N VAL A 131 -1.93 19.14 9.48
CA VAL A 131 -2.16 18.74 8.09
C VAL A 131 -3.57 19.10 7.67
N LYS A 132 -3.68 20.18 6.88
CA LYS A 132 -4.97 20.71 6.42
C LYS A 132 -5.40 20.06 5.09
N PRO A 133 -6.68 19.74 4.88
CA PRO A 133 -7.16 19.27 3.57
C PRO A 133 -6.92 20.27 2.43
N ASP A 134 -6.98 21.57 2.69
CA ASP A 134 -6.82 22.61 1.65
C ASP A 134 -5.41 22.66 1.06
N GLN A 135 -4.36 22.44 1.88
CA GLN A 135 -2.99 22.36 1.36
C GLN A 135 -2.77 21.10 0.51
N ILE A 136 -3.39 19.98 0.88
CA ILE A 136 -3.35 18.75 0.07
C ILE A 136 -4.10 18.98 -1.25
N ALA A 137 -5.29 19.62 -1.21
CA ALA A 137 -6.07 19.92 -2.41
C ALA A 137 -5.32 20.86 -3.38
N ARG A 138 -4.64 21.89 -2.85
CA ARG A 138 -3.75 22.75 -3.65
C ARG A 138 -2.64 21.95 -4.31
N HIS A 139 -1.92 21.13 -3.54
CA HIS A 139 -0.89 20.26 -4.08
C HIS A 139 -1.42 19.33 -5.18
N LEU A 140 -2.61 18.73 -5.01
CA LEU A 140 -3.23 17.90 -6.05
C LEU A 140 -3.51 18.68 -7.35
N ASN A 141 -3.96 19.92 -7.26
CA ASN A 141 -4.24 20.74 -8.45
C ASN A 141 -2.95 21.24 -9.13
N GLU A 142 -1.87 21.45 -8.37
CA GLU A 142 -0.55 21.77 -8.91
C GLU A 142 0.05 20.59 -9.67
N VAL A 143 -0.03 19.38 -9.10
CA VAL A 143 0.53 18.16 -9.72
C VAL A 143 -0.35 17.63 -10.85
N TYR A 144 -1.68 17.81 -10.76
CA TYR A 144 -2.63 17.39 -11.79
C TYR A 144 -3.51 18.57 -12.26
N PRO A 145 -2.95 19.51 -13.04
CA PRO A 145 -3.70 20.64 -13.57
C PRO A 145 -4.97 20.18 -14.31
N SER A 146 -6.09 20.89 -14.07
CA SER A 146 -7.39 20.65 -14.73
C SER A 146 -8.03 19.27 -14.49
N ARG A 147 -7.45 18.40 -13.66
CA ARG A 147 -8.02 17.07 -13.38
C ARG A 147 -9.23 17.12 -12.46
N PHE A 148 -9.29 18.08 -11.55
CA PHE A 148 -10.33 18.19 -10.53
C PHE A 148 -10.93 19.59 -10.50
N LYS A 149 -12.25 19.66 -10.32
CA LYS A 149 -12.89 20.88 -9.80
C LYS A 149 -12.51 21.04 -8.32
N ALA A 150 -12.54 22.28 -7.80
CA ALA A 150 -12.11 22.58 -6.44
C ALA A 150 -12.79 21.72 -5.36
N SER A 151 -14.11 21.50 -5.45
CA SER A 151 -14.85 20.65 -4.52
C SER A 151 -14.41 19.18 -4.55
N THR A 152 -14.14 18.64 -5.73
CA THR A 152 -13.63 17.26 -5.90
C THR A 152 -12.21 17.12 -5.37
N ALA A 153 -11.35 18.12 -5.59
CA ALA A 153 -9.99 18.14 -5.05
C ALA A 153 -10.00 18.11 -3.52
N LEU A 154 -10.85 18.94 -2.89
CA LEU A 154 -11.00 18.97 -1.44
C LEU A 154 -11.53 17.65 -0.87
N ALA A 155 -12.56 17.07 -1.48
CA ALA A 155 -13.11 15.78 -1.02
C ALA A 155 -12.10 14.63 -1.20
N THR A 156 -11.30 14.67 -2.27
CA THR A 156 -10.20 13.72 -2.51
C THR A 156 -9.09 13.88 -1.46
N ALA A 157 -8.69 15.12 -1.17
CA ALA A 157 -7.71 15.45 -0.13
C ALA A 157 -8.15 14.95 1.26
N GLN A 158 -9.43 15.09 1.62
CA GLN A 158 -9.96 14.57 2.87
C GLN A 158 -9.88 13.03 2.96
N ARG A 159 -10.16 12.33 1.85
CA ARG A 159 -10.08 10.86 1.79
C ARG A 159 -8.64 10.37 1.89
N LEU A 160 -7.71 11.00 1.17
CA LEU A 160 -6.27 10.74 1.29
C LEU A 160 -5.80 10.96 2.74
N ALA A 161 -6.17 12.09 3.35
CA ALA A 161 -5.84 12.37 4.74
C ALA A 161 -6.43 11.33 5.70
N SER A 162 -7.61 10.79 5.42
CA SER A 162 -8.16 9.69 6.22
C SER A 162 -7.41 8.38 6.01
N SER A 163 -6.97 8.05 4.78
CA SER A 163 -6.13 6.87 4.52
C SER A 163 -4.76 6.98 5.21
N TRP A 164 -4.11 8.14 5.12
CA TRP A 164 -2.86 8.39 5.83
C TRP A 164 -3.03 8.31 7.35
N ALA A 165 -4.17 8.73 7.90
CA ALA A 165 -4.47 8.54 9.31
C ALA A 165 -4.66 7.05 9.68
N GLN A 166 -5.37 6.28 8.83
CA GLN A 166 -5.51 4.83 9.03
C GLN A 166 -4.16 4.12 9.03
N ALA A 167 -3.21 4.58 8.22
CA ALA A 167 -1.86 4.01 8.13
C ALA A 167 -0.86 4.58 9.16
N GLY A 168 -1.25 5.57 9.96
CA GLY A 168 -0.42 6.15 11.03
C GLY A 168 0.46 7.35 10.63
N PHE A 169 0.38 7.84 9.40
CA PHE A 169 1.08 9.06 8.97
C PHE A 169 0.44 10.34 9.52
N LEU A 170 -0.82 10.27 9.94
CA LEU A 170 -1.56 11.37 10.56
C LEU A 170 -2.27 10.90 11.82
N GLN A 171 -2.35 11.78 12.82
CA GLN A 171 -3.11 11.56 14.05
C GLN A 171 -4.24 12.58 14.16
N GLY A 172 -5.40 12.13 14.64
CA GLY A 172 -6.59 12.95 14.87
C GLY A 172 -7.72 12.69 13.87
N LYS A 173 -8.96 12.93 14.30
CA LYS A 173 -10.17 12.66 13.50
C LYS A 173 -10.48 13.81 12.53
N ILE A 174 -10.71 15.00 13.08
CA ILE A 174 -11.08 16.20 12.32
C ILE A 174 -9.83 17.05 12.04
N LYS A 175 -9.18 17.54 13.10
CA LYS A 175 -7.89 18.25 13.01
C LYS A 175 -6.77 17.22 13.02
N LYS A 176 -6.14 17.02 11.86
CA LYS A 176 -5.05 16.07 11.71
C LYS A 176 -3.70 16.74 11.93
N LYS A 177 -2.81 16.06 12.62
CA LYS A 177 -1.40 16.43 12.78
C LYS A 177 -0.53 15.35 12.18
N ARG A 178 0.65 15.74 11.69
CA ARG A 178 1.65 14.79 11.19
C ARG A 178 2.14 13.87 12.30
N SER A 179 2.18 12.58 12.04
CA SER A 179 2.74 11.53 12.92
C SER A 179 3.50 10.50 12.09
N ARG A 180 4.42 9.73 12.68
CA ARG A 180 5.06 8.62 11.95
C ARG A 180 4.27 7.32 12.09
N PRO A 181 4.13 6.52 11.02
CA PRO A 181 3.53 5.21 11.12
C PRO A 181 4.39 4.26 11.96
N THR A 182 3.77 3.33 12.67
CA THR A 182 4.48 2.19 13.26
C THR A 182 4.87 1.23 12.14
N VAL A 183 6.17 1.05 11.91
CA VAL A 183 6.70 0.17 10.86
C VAL A 183 7.38 -1.01 11.52
N THR A 184 6.89 -2.21 11.25
CA THR A 184 7.47 -3.46 11.77
C THR A 184 8.36 -4.13 10.72
N PRO A 185 9.23 -5.08 11.11
CA PRO A 185 10.06 -5.82 10.15
C PRO A 185 9.25 -6.48 9.02
N VAL A 186 8.06 -6.99 9.34
CA VAL A 186 7.09 -7.56 8.38
C VAL A 186 6.69 -6.52 7.32
N ALA A 187 6.32 -5.31 7.74
CA ALA A 187 5.94 -4.24 6.82
C ALA A 187 7.12 -3.75 5.97
N ALA A 188 8.32 -3.69 6.55
CA ALA A 188 9.54 -3.31 5.84
C ALA A 188 9.93 -4.35 4.77
N ALA A 189 9.86 -5.63 5.10
CA ALA A 189 10.08 -6.73 4.15
C ALA A 189 9.09 -6.66 2.98
N PHE A 190 7.81 -6.38 3.26
CA PHE A 190 6.81 -6.21 2.21
C PHE A 190 7.13 -5.00 1.31
N ALA A 191 7.57 -3.86 1.85
CA ALA A 191 7.99 -2.72 1.05
C ALA A 191 9.19 -3.03 0.14
N VAL A 192 10.20 -3.72 0.67
CA VAL A 192 11.35 -4.19 -0.12
C VAL A 192 10.91 -5.18 -1.20
N LEU A 193 9.96 -6.07 -0.90
CA LEU A 193 9.38 -6.98 -1.88
C LEU A 193 8.69 -6.23 -3.02
N LEU A 194 7.94 -5.16 -2.76
CA LEU A 194 7.37 -4.35 -3.83
C LEU A 194 8.46 -3.76 -4.74
N GLY A 195 9.58 -3.31 -4.18
CA GLY A 195 10.74 -2.88 -4.96
C GLY A 195 11.33 -3.99 -5.81
N TYR A 196 11.43 -5.20 -5.26
CA TYR A 196 11.92 -6.38 -5.96
C TYR A 196 11.01 -6.75 -7.13
N LEU A 197 9.68 -6.75 -6.92
CA LEU A 197 8.70 -6.99 -7.97
C LEU A 197 8.83 -5.97 -9.11
N CYS A 198 9.20 -4.72 -8.80
CA CYS A 198 9.49 -3.68 -9.79
C CYS A 198 10.89 -3.75 -10.43
N GLY A 199 11.61 -4.88 -10.34
CA GLY A 199 12.93 -5.05 -10.98
C GLY A 199 14.11 -4.49 -10.21
N LEU A 200 13.92 -3.89 -9.02
CA LEU A 200 15.04 -3.40 -8.22
C LEU A 200 15.77 -4.56 -7.54
N ARG A 201 17.09 -4.43 -7.36
CA ARG A 201 17.94 -5.46 -6.75
C ARG A 201 18.99 -4.83 -5.83
N GLY A 202 19.49 -5.64 -4.90
CA GLY A 202 20.53 -5.27 -3.95
C GLY A 202 20.24 -4.00 -3.16
N LYS A 203 21.25 -3.14 -2.95
CA LYS A 203 21.12 -1.91 -2.14
C LYS A 203 20.02 -0.96 -2.61
N ARG A 204 19.65 -0.97 -3.90
CA ARG A 204 18.56 -0.13 -4.44
C ARG A 204 17.20 -0.45 -3.83
N LEU A 205 17.04 -1.64 -3.26
CA LEU A 205 15.81 -2.02 -2.55
C LEU A 205 15.63 -1.25 -1.24
N LEU A 206 16.73 -0.94 -0.55
CA LEU A 206 16.73 -0.26 0.75
C LEU A 206 16.38 1.23 0.61
N ASP A 207 16.68 1.84 -0.53
CA ASP A 207 16.29 3.23 -0.88
C ASP A 207 15.40 3.28 -2.13
N SER A 208 14.46 2.34 -2.21
CA SER A 208 13.45 2.31 -3.25
C SER A 208 12.32 3.27 -2.94
N VAL A 209 11.50 3.55 -3.94
CA VAL A 209 10.32 4.38 -3.73
C VAL A 209 9.36 3.78 -2.71
N TRP A 210 9.30 2.44 -2.61
CA TRP A 210 8.46 1.72 -1.65
C TRP A 210 9.00 1.79 -0.22
N THR A 211 10.32 1.71 -0.02
CA THR A 211 10.90 1.85 1.33
C THR A 211 10.86 3.30 1.81
N ARG A 212 10.96 4.29 0.91
CA ARG A 212 10.74 5.71 1.28
C ARG A 212 9.31 5.99 1.75
N LEU A 213 8.31 5.26 1.24
CA LEU A 213 6.94 5.37 1.73
C LEU A 213 6.78 4.95 3.20
N LEU A 214 7.76 4.25 3.80
CA LEU A 214 7.72 3.88 5.22
C LEU A 214 7.98 5.06 6.17
N ASP A 215 8.42 6.22 5.65
CA ASP A 215 8.77 7.40 6.47
C ASP A 215 9.86 7.09 7.52
N ARG A 216 10.87 6.35 7.07
CA ARG A 216 12.04 5.92 7.84
C ARG A 216 13.31 6.37 7.16
N LYS A 217 14.36 6.63 7.94
CA LYS A 217 15.71 6.83 7.41
C LYS A 217 16.23 5.53 6.80
N PRO A 218 17.12 5.58 5.80
CA PRO A 218 17.70 4.37 5.20
C PRO A 218 18.37 3.43 6.22
N SER A 219 18.95 3.97 7.29
CA SER A 219 19.53 3.16 8.39
C SER A 219 18.44 2.39 9.15
N GLU A 220 17.34 3.06 9.53
CA GLU A 220 16.19 2.41 10.19
C GLU A 220 15.58 1.31 9.30
N VAL A 221 15.51 1.54 7.98
CA VAL A 221 15.07 0.50 7.02
C VAL A 221 16.05 -0.68 7.03
N THR A 222 17.35 -0.42 7.05
CA THR A 222 18.36 -1.49 7.08
C THR A 222 18.26 -2.35 8.34
N ASP A 223 18.04 -1.72 9.50
CA ASP A 223 17.85 -2.42 10.77
C ASP A 223 16.59 -3.30 10.73
N LEU A 224 15.48 -2.76 10.21
CA LEU A 224 14.22 -3.48 10.03
C LEU A 224 14.36 -4.67 9.07
N ILE A 225 15.15 -4.54 7.99
CA ILE A 225 15.39 -5.61 7.02
C ILE A 225 16.30 -6.70 7.60
N THR A 226 17.29 -6.31 8.41
CA THR A 226 18.13 -7.26 9.15
C THR A 226 17.27 -8.10 10.09
N GLU A 227 16.38 -7.46 10.85
CA GLU A 227 15.45 -8.15 11.74
C GLU A 227 14.44 -9.01 10.96
N ALA A 228 13.92 -8.52 9.84
CA ALA A 228 13.03 -9.30 8.99
C ALA A 228 13.71 -10.54 8.41
N SER A 229 15.01 -10.43 8.07
CA SER A 229 15.81 -11.57 7.63
C SER A 229 15.99 -12.59 8.75
N ARG A 230 16.27 -12.13 9.98
CA ARG A 230 16.39 -12.99 11.16
C ARG A 230 15.09 -13.74 11.46
N GLN A 231 13.94 -13.13 11.16
CA GLN A 231 12.61 -13.74 11.28
C GLN A 231 12.21 -14.63 10.09
N GLY A 232 13.01 -14.69 9.02
CA GLY A 232 12.75 -15.54 7.86
C GLY A 232 11.80 -14.95 6.81
N TRP A 233 11.48 -13.66 6.85
CA TRP A 233 10.61 -13.01 5.84
C TRP A 233 11.30 -12.78 4.50
N LEU A 234 12.63 -12.72 4.53
CA LEU A 234 13.52 -12.56 3.38
C LEU A 234 14.89 -13.10 3.76
N THR A 235 15.77 -13.23 2.78
CA THR A 235 17.19 -13.50 3.02
C THR A 235 17.98 -12.26 2.66
N GLN A 236 18.75 -11.74 3.61
CA GLN A 236 19.73 -10.68 3.38
C GLN A 236 21.15 -11.25 3.53
N LYS A 237 21.98 -11.05 2.52
CA LYS A 237 23.43 -11.30 2.60
C LYS A 237 24.17 -10.00 2.30
N ALA A 238 25.14 -9.66 3.14
CA ALA A 238 25.97 -8.47 2.97
C ALA A 238 27.45 -8.84 3.08
N ALA A 239 28.24 -8.45 2.08
CA ALA A 239 29.69 -8.58 2.07
C ALA A 239 30.31 -7.30 1.50
N GLY A 240 30.97 -6.52 2.35
CA GLY A 240 31.50 -5.20 1.98
C GLY A 240 30.42 -4.29 1.42
N THR A 241 30.56 -3.87 0.16
CA THR A 241 29.59 -2.99 -0.51
C THR A 241 28.45 -3.74 -1.20
N VAL A 242 28.52 -5.07 -1.29
CA VAL A 242 27.53 -5.91 -1.96
C VAL A 242 26.44 -6.29 -0.97
N VAL A 243 25.18 -6.04 -1.34
CA VAL A 243 23.99 -6.48 -0.61
C VAL A 243 23.13 -7.28 -1.57
N GLU A 244 22.77 -8.49 -1.16
CA GLU A 244 21.82 -9.36 -1.83
C GLU A 244 20.59 -9.50 -0.95
N ILE A 245 19.40 -9.32 -1.53
CA ILE A 245 18.11 -9.52 -0.85
C ILE A 245 17.25 -10.41 -1.74
N THR A 246 16.79 -11.54 -1.20
CA THR A 246 15.96 -12.52 -1.91
C THR A 246 14.77 -12.97 -1.06
N PHE A 247 13.79 -13.61 -1.70
CA PHE A 247 12.54 -14.07 -1.07
C PHE A 247 12.26 -15.55 -1.35
N PRO A 248 13.06 -16.47 -0.79
CA PRO A 248 12.97 -17.89 -1.11
C PRO A 248 11.57 -18.46 -0.81
N GLY A 249 10.99 -19.19 -1.77
CA GLY A 249 9.71 -19.87 -1.60
C GLY A 249 8.47 -18.95 -1.57
N LEU A 250 8.65 -17.64 -1.70
CA LEU A 250 7.56 -16.67 -1.61
C LEU A 250 6.91 -16.36 -2.98
N LEU A 251 7.72 -16.39 -4.05
CA LEU A 251 7.31 -16.12 -5.42
C LEU A 251 7.21 -17.42 -6.23
N ARG A 252 6.26 -17.46 -7.16
CA ARG A 252 6.17 -18.52 -8.17
C ARG A 252 7.20 -18.26 -9.28
N PRO A 253 7.69 -19.27 -10.00
CA PRO A 253 8.72 -19.07 -11.05
C PRO A 253 8.36 -18.02 -12.11
N GLN A 254 7.09 -17.97 -12.51
CA GLN A 254 6.59 -16.95 -13.46
C GLN A 254 6.61 -15.53 -12.88
N GLU A 255 6.37 -15.40 -11.57
CA GLU A 255 6.36 -14.11 -10.86
C GLU A 255 7.80 -13.62 -10.65
N GLU A 256 8.73 -14.53 -10.34
CA GLU A 256 10.17 -14.22 -10.29
C GLU A 256 10.67 -13.74 -11.64
N LYS A 257 10.34 -14.45 -12.73
CA LYS A 257 10.69 -14.04 -14.09
C LYS A 257 10.15 -12.64 -14.42
N ALA A 258 8.86 -12.40 -14.17
CA ALA A 258 8.25 -11.08 -14.39
C ALA A 258 8.87 -9.99 -13.49
N ALA A 259 9.33 -10.33 -12.29
CA ALA A 259 10.03 -9.39 -11.42
C ALA A 259 11.45 -9.07 -11.91
N HIS A 260 12.06 -9.89 -12.77
CA HIS A 260 13.35 -9.61 -13.41
C HIS A 260 13.19 -8.79 -14.70
N GLU A 261 12.09 -9.00 -15.42
CA GLU A 261 11.75 -8.34 -16.67
C GLU A 261 10.34 -7.72 -16.56
N PRO A 262 10.18 -6.62 -15.78
CA PRO A 262 8.86 -6.02 -15.58
C PRO A 262 8.27 -5.53 -16.90
N ASP A 263 6.98 -5.78 -17.10
CA ASP A 263 6.18 -5.38 -18.28
C ASP A 263 5.95 -3.87 -18.40
#